data_AF-R7ESX1-F1
#
_entry.id   AF-R7ESX1-F1
#
_cell.length_a   1.000
_cell.length_b   1.000
_cell.length_c   1.000
_cell.angle_alpha   90.00
_cell.angle_beta   90.00
_cell.angle_gamma   90.00
#
_symmetry.space_group_name_H-M   'P 1'
#
loop_
_entity.id
_entity.type
_entity.pdbx_description
1 polymer ?
#
loop_
_entity_poly.entity_id
_entity_poly.type
_entity_poly.pdbx_seq_one_letter_code
_entity_poly.pdbx_strand_id
1 'polypeptide(L)'
;MTIGQRIQQIRLEYGLSQEEFGEKLGTTRQTVSRWELDQSYPELAKIVLISRLFSVTTDSVIKDGISTFDAETGVFACGVYRSANAEIVETEKYALKYYCSPDKSILGTKLCAGYESKKRLVAVCERDQAENITEYAYFLKGSDTVISNCDRLGAALGEAYDAGAAKAMRRLEKFYVDHSGKPLPKVKEAGIPKCLTLWRMADSYHASTDRFNFYLCTGKTEYVFSVKPQDTNIYCGASYNIVFDIGVFSGGQYFRIRNYKDNREKYCRFSCDFSYEAKHIEIPTEQCELGKCTMTDRGLAWTVKRYTDDEIVLQGCGSDEYKYRRLDRRDEQFVLGE
;
A
#
# COMPACT_ATOMS: atom_id res chain seq x y z
N MET A 1 -1.22 2.11 -31.06
CA MET A 1 -0.91 0.77 -31.60
C MET A 1 -2.20 -0.02 -31.57
N THR A 2 -2.47 -0.93 -32.49
CA THR A 2 -3.63 -1.84 -32.42
C THR A 2 -3.23 -3.18 -31.78
N ILE A 3 -4.20 -4.04 -31.42
CA ILE A 3 -3.89 -5.42 -31.01
C ILE A 3 -3.09 -6.14 -32.10
N GLY A 4 -3.46 -6.00 -33.37
CA GLY A 4 -2.74 -6.64 -34.47
C GLY A 4 -1.29 -6.21 -34.53
N GLN A 5 -1.03 -4.91 -34.43
CA GLN A 5 0.32 -4.36 -34.36
C GLN A 5 1.10 -4.83 -33.13
N ARG A 6 0.42 -5.00 -31.99
CA ARG A 6 1.06 -5.49 -30.76
C ARG A 6 1.43 -6.97 -30.84
N ILE A 7 0.55 -7.80 -31.42
CA ILE A 7 0.84 -9.20 -31.71
C ILE A 7 2.01 -9.32 -32.67
N GLN A 8 2.03 -8.49 -33.71
CA GLN A 8 3.14 -8.42 -34.66
C GLN A 8 4.44 -8.04 -33.95
N GLN A 9 4.41 -7.05 -33.06
CA GLN A 9 5.58 -6.64 -32.28
C GLN A 9 6.10 -7.79 -31.41
N ILE A 10 5.24 -8.44 -30.61
CA ILE A 10 5.62 -9.57 -29.76
C ILE A 10 6.23 -10.68 -30.62
N ARG A 11 5.62 -11.00 -31.78
CA ARG A 11 6.17 -12.01 -32.69
C ARG A 11 7.58 -11.66 -33.18
N LEU A 12 7.78 -10.40 -33.59
CA LEU A 12 9.05 -9.91 -34.12
C LEU A 12 10.13 -9.80 -33.05
N GLU A 13 9.79 -9.40 -31.81
CA GLU A 13 10.71 -9.36 -30.67
C GLU A 13 11.31 -10.74 -30.35
N TYR A 14 10.56 -11.81 -30.64
CA TYR A 14 11.02 -13.19 -30.48
C TYR A 14 11.57 -13.81 -31.78
N GLY A 15 11.71 -13.03 -32.86
CA GLY A 15 12.32 -13.46 -34.11
C GLY A 15 11.52 -14.53 -34.87
N LEU A 16 10.20 -14.62 -34.65
CA LEU A 16 9.36 -15.68 -35.21
C LEU A 16 8.68 -15.26 -36.52
N SER A 17 8.52 -16.20 -37.45
CA SER A 17 7.60 -16.08 -38.58
C SER A 17 6.13 -16.21 -38.13
N GLN A 18 5.18 -15.73 -38.94
CA GLN A 18 3.75 -15.88 -38.66
C GLN A 18 3.32 -17.35 -38.55
N GLU A 19 4.00 -18.24 -39.25
CA GLU A 19 3.76 -19.67 -39.25
C GLU A 19 4.20 -20.29 -37.91
N GLU A 20 5.44 -20.04 -37.49
CA GLU A 20 5.97 -20.52 -36.20
C GLU A 20 5.20 -19.95 -35.00
N PHE A 21 4.76 -18.69 -35.08
CA PHE A 21 3.94 -18.06 -34.06
C PHE A 21 2.54 -18.70 -34.00
N GLY A 22 1.96 -19.03 -35.15
CA GLY A 22 0.69 -19.73 -35.27
C GLY A 22 0.75 -21.13 -34.65
N GLU A 23 1.79 -21.90 -34.97
CA GLU A 23 2.02 -23.24 -34.41
C GLU A 23 2.11 -23.21 -32.89
N LYS A 24 2.89 -22.29 -32.32
CA LYS A 24 3.02 -22.11 -30.85
C LYS A 24 1.69 -21.79 -30.18
N LEU A 25 0.79 -21.12 -30.89
CA LEU A 25 -0.53 -20.75 -30.38
C LEU A 25 -1.63 -21.75 -30.75
N GLY A 26 -1.32 -22.83 -31.48
CA GLY A 26 -2.32 -23.76 -31.98
C GLY A 26 -3.34 -23.08 -32.91
N THR A 27 -2.84 -22.30 -33.87
CA THR A 27 -3.62 -21.61 -34.91
C THR A 27 -2.84 -21.60 -36.23
N THR A 28 -3.44 -21.10 -37.31
CA THR A 28 -2.80 -21.07 -38.63
C THR A 28 -2.08 -19.75 -38.91
N ARG A 29 -1.07 -19.78 -39.78
CA ARG A 29 -0.41 -18.58 -40.31
C ARG A 29 -1.43 -17.55 -40.83
N GLN A 30 -2.45 -17.99 -41.55
CA GLN A 30 -3.51 -17.11 -42.09
C GLN A 30 -4.27 -16.40 -40.97
N THR A 31 -4.54 -17.11 -39.87
CA THR A 31 -5.23 -16.54 -38.70
C THR A 31 -4.35 -15.48 -38.03
N VAL A 32 -3.06 -15.78 -37.81
CA VAL A 32 -2.09 -14.79 -37.30
C VAL A 32 -2.00 -13.58 -38.21
N SER A 33 -1.93 -13.77 -39.53
CA SER A 33 -1.92 -12.66 -40.50
C SER A 33 -3.19 -11.80 -40.40
N ARG A 34 -4.37 -12.41 -40.20
CA ARG A 34 -5.62 -11.66 -40.03
C ARG A 34 -5.66 -10.91 -38.70
N TRP A 35 -5.02 -11.43 -37.65
CA TRP A 35 -4.83 -10.67 -36.41
C TRP A 35 -3.91 -9.48 -36.62
N GLU A 36 -2.75 -9.68 -37.22
CA GLU A 36 -1.74 -8.62 -37.44
C GLU A 36 -2.21 -7.50 -38.38
N LEU A 37 -3.14 -7.81 -39.29
CA LEU A 37 -3.76 -6.86 -40.20
C LEU A 37 -5.06 -6.25 -39.64
N ASP A 38 -5.39 -6.50 -38.37
CA ASP A 38 -6.63 -6.05 -37.70
C ASP A 38 -7.92 -6.48 -38.43
N GLN A 39 -7.87 -7.57 -39.21
CA GLN A 39 -9.01 -8.14 -39.93
C GLN A 39 -9.86 -9.07 -39.05
N SER A 40 -9.33 -9.49 -37.91
CA SER A 40 -10.01 -10.30 -36.89
C SER A 40 -9.26 -10.20 -35.57
N TYR A 41 -9.88 -10.57 -34.46
CA TYR A 41 -9.26 -10.57 -33.14
C TYR A 41 -8.95 -11.99 -32.65
N PRO A 42 -7.87 -12.18 -31.87
CA PRO A 42 -7.66 -13.43 -31.15
C PRO A 42 -8.73 -13.63 -30.08
N GLU A 43 -9.17 -14.87 -29.90
CA GLU A 43 -10.05 -15.24 -28.78
C GLU A 43 -9.34 -15.02 -27.44
N LEU A 44 -10.10 -14.82 -26.36
CA LEU A 44 -9.56 -14.58 -25.01
C LEU A 44 -8.56 -15.67 -24.59
N ALA A 45 -8.84 -16.93 -24.92
CA ALA A 45 -7.93 -18.04 -24.65
C ALA A 45 -6.58 -17.88 -25.36
N LYS A 46 -6.56 -17.35 -26.60
CA LYS A 46 -5.33 -17.06 -27.34
C LYS A 46 -4.57 -15.89 -26.73
N ILE A 47 -5.27 -14.85 -26.26
CA ILE A 47 -4.63 -13.72 -25.57
C ILE A 47 -3.94 -14.18 -24.28
N VAL A 48 -4.62 -14.99 -23.46
CA VAL A 48 -4.03 -15.59 -22.25
C VAL A 48 -2.83 -16.48 -22.61
N LEU A 49 -2.91 -17.22 -23.71
CA LEU A 49 -1.81 -18.07 -24.16
C LEU A 49 -0.60 -17.24 -24.63
N ILE A 50 -0.82 -16.16 -25.37
CA ILE A 50 0.22 -15.20 -25.77
C ILE A 50 0.89 -14.62 -24.51
N SER A 51 0.10 -14.19 -23.53
CA SER A 51 0.59 -13.68 -22.25
C SER A 51 1.54 -14.66 -21.56
N ARG A 52 1.17 -15.95 -21.51
CA ARG A 52 1.98 -17.00 -20.88
C ARG A 52 3.24 -17.35 -21.66
N LEU A 53 3.14 -17.52 -22.98
CA LEU A 53 4.26 -17.98 -23.81
C LEU A 53 5.34 -16.91 -24.01
N PHE A 54 4.94 -15.64 -24.06
CA PHE A 54 5.83 -14.52 -24.35
C PHE A 54 6.07 -13.61 -23.14
N SER A 55 5.63 -14.04 -21.95
CA SER A 55 5.85 -13.34 -20.68
C SER A 55 5.41 -11.87 -20.70
N VAL A 56 4.29 -11.60 -21.37
CA VAL A 56 3.65 -10.28 -21.45
C VAL A 56 2.34 -10.30 -20.64
N THR A 57 1.86 -9.17 -20.16
CA THR A 57 0.54 -9.15 -19.48
C THR A 57 -0.58 -9.20 -20.50
N THR A 58 -1.71 -9.85 -20.17
CA THR A 58 -2.93 -9.82 -21.00
C THR A 58 -3.32 -8.38 -21.36
N ASP A 59 -3.22 -7.47 -20.38
CA ASP A 59 -3.44 -6.04 -20.58
C ASP A 59 -2.48 -5.46 -21.63
N SER A 60 -1.20 -5.79 -21.62
CA SER A 60 -0.25 -5.29 -22.63
C SER A 60 -0.46 -5.87 -24.03
N VAL A 61 -1.27 -6.92 -24.19
CA VAL A 61 -1.68 -7.47 -25.50
C VAL A 61 -2.94 -6.78 -26.00
N ILE A 62 -3.84 -6.41 -25.08
CA ILE A 62 -5.18 -5.85 -25.34
C ILE A 62 -5.15 -4.31 -25.42
N LYS A 63 -4.34 -3.67 -24.58
CA LYS A 63 -4.34 -2.24 -24.32
C LYS A 63 -3.46 -1.52 -25.34
N ASP A 64 -4.09 -1.25 -26.47
CA ASP A 64 -4.10 0.01 -27.18
C ASP A 64 -4.94 -0.24 -28.46
N GLY A 65 -6.02 0.52 -28.65
CA GLY A 65 -6.88 0.43 -29.85
C GLY A 65 -8.15 -0.42 -29.74
N ILE A 66 -8.38 -1.17 -28.66
CA ILE A 66 -9.76 -1.53 -28.28
C ILE A 66 -10.32 -0.34 -27.49
N SER A 67 -11.30 0.38 -28.05
CA SER A 67 -12.26 1.07 -27.20
C SER A 67 -13.02 -0.03 -26.49
N THR A 68 -12.58 -0.38 -25.28
CA THR A 68 -13.24 -1.35 -24.40
C THR A 68 -14.51 -0.71 -23.87
N PHE A 69 -15.43 -0.36 -24.77
CA PHE A 69 -16.57 0.51 -24.52
C PHE A 69 -16.11 1.89 -24.01
N ASP A 70 -16.82 2.95 -24.40
CA ASP A 70 -16.79 4.23 -23.69
C ASP A 70 -17.44 4.10 -22.30
N ALA A 71 -17.19 3.00 -21.60
CA ALA A 71 -17.28 3.00 -20.17
C ALA A 71 -16.08 3.82 -19.71
N GLU A 72 -16.33 5.04 -19.25
CA GLU A 72 -15.51 5.61 -18.18
C GLU A 72 -15.48 4.55 -17.08
N THR A 73 -14.53 3.61 -17.11
CA THR A 73 -14.15 2.85 -15.92
C THR A 73 -13.60 3.90 -15.00
N GLY A 74 -14.48 4.50 -14.20
CA GLY A 74 -14.13 5.54 -13.26
C GLY A 74 -12.92 5.04 -12.49
N VAL A 75 -11.79 5.75 -12.60
CA VAL A 75 -10.58 5.37 -11.88
C VAL A 75 -10.96 5.31 -10.41
N PHE A 76 -10.82 4.14 -9.78
CA PHE A 76 -11.14 3.97 -8.38
C PHE A 76 -10.32 5.01 -7.60
N ALA A 77 -11.02 5.96 -6.98
CA ALA A 77 -10.36 7.00 -6.23
C ALA A 77 -10.08 6.48 -4.82
N CYS A 78 -8.80 6.20 -4.54
CA CYS A 78 -8.35 5.93 -3.18
C CYS A 78 -8.56 7.18 -2.31
N GLY A 79 -8.71 7.00 -1.01
CA GLY A 79 -8.94 8.12 -0.12
C GLY A 79 -8.73 7.84 1.35
N VAL A 80 -8.53 8.94 2.09
CA VAL A 80 -8.53 8.96 3.55
C VAL A 80 -9.82 9.60 4.01
N TYR A 81 -10.51 8.97 4.93
CA TYR A 81 -11.83 9.37 5.42
C TYR A 81 -11.83 9.37 6.93
N ARG A 82 -12.33 10.45 7.55
CA ARG A 82 -12.32 10.59 9.00
C ARG A 82 -13.68 11.01 9.55
N SER A 83 -14.01 10.45 10.70
CA SER A 83 -15.14 10.78 11.56
C SER A 83 -14.64 11.07 12.98
N ALA A 84 -15.55 11.34 13.92
CA ALA A 84 -15.19 11.61 15.32
C ALA A 84 -14.46 10.43 16.00
N ASN A 85 -14.75 9.19 15.59
CA ASN A 85 -14.30 7.98 16.28
C ASN A 85 -13.54 7.00 15.37
N ALA A 86 -13.26 7.38 14.12
CA ALA A 86 -12.56 6.50 13.20
C ALA A 86 -11.89 7.24 12.06
N GLU A 87 -10.83 6.64 11.54
CA GLU A 87 -10.28 6.93 10.23
C GLU A 87 -10.19 5.66 9.39
N ILE A 88 -10.54 5.77 8.11
CA ILE A 88 -10.42 4.75 7.10
C ILE A 88 -9.49 5.28 6.00
N VAL A 89 -8.41 4.56 5.72
CA VAL A 89 -7.67 4.71 4.47
C VAL A 89 -8.05 3.56 3.54
N GLU A 90 -8.59 3.89 2.38
CA GLU A 90 -9.10 2.95 1.40
C GLU A 90 -8.31 3.08 0.08
N THR A 91 -7.84 1.93 -0.41
CA THR A 91 -7.14 1.73 -1.68
C THR A 91 -7.93 0.75 -2.55
N GLU A 92 -7.44 0.38 -3.74
CA GLU A 92 -8.15 -0.60 -4.57
C GLU A 92 -8.18 -1.98 -3.90
N LYS A 93 -7.07 -2.39 -3.26
CA LYS A 93 -6.95 -3.71 -2.62
C LYS A 93 -7.19 -3.73 -1.12
N TYR A 94 -7.08 -2.60 -0.43
CA TYR A 94 -7.10 -2.57 1.03
C TYR A 94 -8.04 -1.50 1.60
N ALA A 95 -8.58 -1.78 2.78
CA ALA A 95 -9.20 -0.77 3.62
C ALA A 95 -8.70 -0.97 5.05
N LEU A 96 -7.90 -0.02 5.53
CA LEU A 96 -7.38 -0.01 6.89
C LEU A 96 -8.19 1.00 7.71
N LYS A 97 -8.82 0.51 8.78
CA LYS A 97 -9.63 1.33 9.70
C LYS A 97 -8.98 1.36 11.07
N TYR A 98 -8.67 2.57 11.54
CA TYR A 98 -8.46 2.84 12.96
C TYR A 98 -9.74 3.37 13.57
N TYR A 99 -10.06 2.94 14.79
CA TYR A 99 -11.28 3.36 15.45
C TYR A 99 -11.17 3.32 16.97
N CYS A 100 -12.10 3.99 17.63
CA CYS A 100 -12.36 3.83 19.06
C CYS A 100 -13.86 3.72 19.34
N SER A 101 -14.21 3.14 20.48
CA SER A 101 -15.56 3.22 21.03
C SER A 101 -15.89 4.68 21.40
N PRO A 102 -17.19 5.07 21.49
CA PRO A 102 -17.58 6.44 21.82
C PRO A 102 -17.02 6.98 23.15
N ASP A 103 -16.88 6.10 24.14
CA ASP A 103 -16.26 6.36 25.45
C ASP A 103 -14.73 6.19 25.45
N LYS A 104 -14.13 5.81 24.31
CA LYS A 104 -12.71 5.54 24.10
C LYS A 104 -12.13 4.41 24.96
N SER A 105 -12.99 3.56 25.54
CA SER A 105 -12.55 2.38 26.31
C SER A 105 -11.90 1.31 25.42
N ILE A 106 -12.39 1.15 24.18
CA ILE A 106 -11.82 0.25 23.18
C ILE A 106 -11.16 1.05 22.07
N LEU A 107 -9.91 0.73 21.76
CA LEU A 107 -9.20 1.20 20.57
C LEU A 107 -9.00 0.02 19.64
N GLY A 108 -9.14 0.21 18.33
CA GLY A 108 -8.99 -0.90 17.40
C GLY A 108 -8.47 -0.53 16.03
N THR A 109 -7.96 -1.56 15.37
CA THR A 109 -7.44 -1.54 14.00
C THR A 109 -8.05 -2.72 13.25
N LYS A 110 -8.60 -2.48 12.07
CA LYS A 110 -9.10 -3.53 11.16
C LYS A 110 -8.47 -3.34 9.78
N LEU A 111 -7.90 -4.39 9.21
CA LEU A 111 -7.47 -4.42 7.82
C LEU A 111 -8.40 -5.34 7.04
N CYS A 112 -9.05 -4.80 6.02
CA CYS A 112 -9.74 -5.57 5.00
C CYS A 112 -8.89 -5.63 3.73
N ALA A 113 -8.86 -6.80 3.08
CA ALA A 113 -8.16 -7.02 1.81
C ALA A 113 -9.07 -7.67 0.78
N GLY A 114 -8.84 -7.36 -0.48
CA GLY A 114 -9.64 -7.80 -1.63
C GLY A 114 -9.88 -6.65 -2.60
N TYR A 115 -10.38 -6.92 -3.79
CA TYR A 115 -10.57 -5.87 -4.78
C TYR A 115 -11.92 -5.17 -4.58
N GLU A 116 -11.88 -3.84 -4.42
CA GLU A 116 -13.07 -2.96 -4.34
C GLU A 116 -14.14 -3.47 -3.35
N SER A 117 -15.33 -3.84 -3.85
CA SER A 117 -16.48 -4.31 -3.07
C SER A 117 -16.33 -5.72 -2.50
N LYS A 118 -15.27 -6.46 -2.89
CA LYS A 118 -15.01 -7.83 -2.43
C LYS A 118 -14.01 -7.90 -1.28
N LYS A 119 -13.65 -6.76 -0.69
CA LYS A 119 -12.78 -6.70 0.50
C LYS A 119 -13.41 -7.47 1.66
N ARG A 120 -12.58 -8.21 2.39
CA ARG A 120 -12.96 -8.95 3.61
C ARG A 120 -11.95 -8.70 4.71
N LEU A 121 -12.40 -8.78 5.97
CA LEU A 121 -11.54 -8.62 7.13
C LEU A 121 -10.46 -9.70 7.16
N VAL A 122 -9.19 -9.29 7.08
CA VAL A 122 -8.04 -10.21 7.09
C VAL A 122 -7.17 -10.07 8.34
N ALA A 123 -7.27 -8.96 9.05
CA ALA A 123 -6.61 -8.77 10.34
C ALA A 123 -7.36 -7.76 11.21
N VAL A 124 -7.30 -7.96 12.52
CA VAL A 124 -7.88 -7.09 13.53
C VAL A 124 -6.99 -7.06 14.78
N CYS A 125 -6.90 -5.89 15.41
CA CYS A 125 -6.30 -5.72 16.72
C CYS A 125 -7.20 -4.79 17.54
N GLU A 126 -7.49 -5.17 18.78
CA GLU A 126 -8.27 -4.37 19.73
C GLU A 126 -7.49 -4.23 21.04
N ARG A 127 -7.68 -3.08 21.68
CA ARG A 127 -7.12 -2.76 22.99
C ARG A 127 -8.26 -2.33 23.90
N ASP A 128 -8.49 -3.11 24.93
CA ASP A 128 -9.29 -2.71 26.07
C ASP A 128 -8.41 -1.89 27.02
N GLN A 129 -8.76 -0.61 27.19
CA GLN A 129 -8.01 0.29 28.06
C GLN A 129 -8.29 0.07 29.55
N ALA A 130 -9.50 -0.38 29.90
CA ALA A 130 -9.87 -0.62 31.30
C ALA A 130 -9.19 -1.88 31.82
N GLU A 131 -9.24 -2.96 31.03
CA GLU A 131 -8.67 -4.26 31.39
C GLU A 131 -7.17 -4.37 31.02
N ASN A 132 -6.64 -3.41 30.26
CA ASN A 132 -5.24 -3.38 29.83
C ASN A 132 -4.87 -4.61 28.97
N ILE A 133 -5.83 -5.15 28.22
CA ILE A 133 -5.71 -6.34 27.35
C ILE A 133 -5.60 -5.90 25.88
N THR A 134 -4.67 -6.49 25.14
CA THR A 134 -4.57 -6.33 23.68
C THR A 134 -4.84 -7.66 23.01
N GLU A 135 -5.83 -7.69 22.12
CA GLU A 135 -6.22 -8.87 21.39
C GLU A 135 -5.97 -8.65 19.89
N TYR A 136 -5.66 -9.73 19.17
CA TYR A 136 -5.48 -9.70 17.73
C TYR A 136 -5.90 -11.00 17.06
N ALA A 137 -6.20 -10.91 15.77
CA ALA A 137 -6.36 -12.04 14.88
C ALA A 137 -5.95 -11.65 13.45
N TYR A 138 -5.36 -12.57 12.69
CA TYR A 138 -5.10 -12.38 11.27
C TYR A 138 -5.02 -13.71 10.50
N PHE A 139 -5.28 -13.67 9.19
CA PHE A 139 -5.04 -14.80 8.29
C PHE A 139 -3.57 -14.89 7.86
N LEU A 140 -3.04 -16.10 7.76
CA LEU A 140 -1.81 -16.35 7.02
C LEU A 140 -1.99 -15.98 5.54
N LYS A 141 -0.98 -15.38 4.92
CA LYS A 141 -1.08 -14.91 3.54
C LYS A 141 -1.37 -16.08 2.59
N GLY A 142 -2.50 -16.00 1.88
CA GLY A 142 -2.91 -17.01 0.91
C GLY A 142 -3.46 -18.31 1.52
N SER A 143 -3.89 -18.28 2.78
CA SER A 143 -4.47 -19.43 3.49
C SER A 143 -5.65 -18.98 4.37
N ASP A 144 -6.52 -19.92 4.72
CA ASP A 144 -7.59 -19.73 5.71
C ASP A 144 -7.11 -20.01 7.15
N THR A 145 -5.81 -20.26 7.35
CA THR A 145 -5.21 -20.44 8.68
C THR A 145 -5.23 -19.13 9.47
N VAL A 146 -5.84 -19.16 10.66
CA VAL A 146 -5.93 -18.03 11.59
C VAL A 146 -4.80 -18.08 12.63
N ILE A 147 -4.16 -16.94 12.86
CA ILE A 147 -3.28 -16.69 14.01
C ILE A 147 -3.99 -15.69 14.93
N SER A 148 -4.21 -16.04 16.19
CA SER A 148 -4.94 -15.19 17.13
C SER A 148 -4.61 -15.50 18.58
N ASN A 149 -4.80 -14.52 19.47
CA ASN A 149 -4.86 -14.71 20.93
C ASN A 149 -6.28 -14.54 21.49
N CYS A 150 -7.30 -14.43 20.63
CA CYS A 150 -8.71 -14.23 21.00
C CYS A 150 -9.66 -14.87 19.98
N ASP A 151 -10.38 -15.92 20.40
CA ASP A 151 -11.29 -16.68 19.53
C ASP A 151 -12.38 -15.82 18.89
N ARG A 152 -12.90 -14.83 19.63
CA ARG A 152 -13.91 -13.87 19.13
C ARG A 152 -13.39 -13.10 17.92
N LEU A 153 -12.16 -12.60 17.99
CA LEU A 153 -11.54 -11.87 16.88
C LEU A 153 -11.20 -12.79 15.72
N GLY A 154 -10.75 -14.01 16.01
CA GLY A 154 -10.52 -15.06 15.01
C GLY A 154 -11.79 -15.38 14.22
N ALA A 155 -12.93 -15.53 14.90
CA ALA A 155 -14.22 -15.84 14.28
C ALA A 155 -14.78 -14.68 13.42
N ALA A 156 -14.39 -13.44 13.70
CA ALA A 156 -14.80 -12.27 12.91
C ALA A 156 -14.03 -12.14 11.58
N LEU A 157 -12.89 -12.82 11.41
CA LEU A 157 -12.15 -12.78 10.15
C LEU A 157 -13.00 -13.32 8.99
N GLY A 158 -12.85 -12.72 7.81
CA GLY A 158 -13.63 -13.05 6.62
C GLY A 158 -14.94 -12.28 6.48
N GLU A 159 -15.37 -11.52 7.49
CA GLU A 159 -16.47 -10.56 7.42
C GLU A 159 -16.30 -9.61 6.21
N ALA A 160 -17.40 -9.34 5.51
CA ALA A 160 -17.39 -8.44 4.36
C ALA A 160 -17.11 -7.00 4.80
N TYR A 161 -16.29 -6.29 4.01
CA TYR A 161 -16.07 -4.87 4.23
C TYR A 161 -17.32 -4.06 3.86
N ASP A 162 -17.78 -3.21 4.78
CA ASP A 162 -18.84 -2.25 4.52
C ASP A 162 -18.30 -1.04 3.75
N ALA A 163 -18.38 -1.09 2.42
CA ALA A 163 -18.02 0.01 1.53
C ALA A 163 -18.90 1.27 1.70
N GLY A 164 -20.02 1.17 2.43
CA GLY A 164 -20.85 2.31 2.82
C GLY A 164 -20.25 3.12 3.96
N ALA A 165 -19.41 2.51 4.81
CA ALA A 165 -18.89 3.14 6.02
C ALA A 165 -18.12 4.43 5.74
N ALA A 166 -17.30 4.46 4.69
CA ALA A 166 -16.52 5.64 4.31
C ALA A 166 -17.38 6.78 3.74
N LYS A 167 -18.54 6.47 3.13
CA LYS A 167 -19.41 7.47 2.47
C LYS A 167 -20.03 8.47 3.45
N ALA A 168 -20.24 8.06 4.70
CA ALA A 168 -20.76 8.91 5.76
C ALA A 168 -19.66 9.75 6.45
N MET A 169 -18.40 9.57 6.09
CA MET A 169 -17.25 10.24 6.70
C MET A 169 -16.75 11.39 5.83
N ARG A 170 -16.06 12.36 6.43
CA ARG A 170 -15.42 13.44 5.69
C ARG A 170 -14.15 12.92 5.01
N ARG A 171 -14.04 13.12 3.70
CA ARG A 171 -12.83 12.80 2.94
C ARG A 171 -11.74 13.85 3.17
N LEU A 172 -10.56 13.42 3.60
CA LEU A 172 -9.39 14.26 3.87
C LEU A 172 -8.39 14.27 2.70
N GLU A 173 -8.21 13.13 2.05
CA GLU A 173 -7.26 12.95 0.97
C GLU A 173 -7.90 12.20 -0.21
N LYS A 174 -7.48 12.53 -1.42
CA LYS A 174 -7.80 11.83 -2.66
C LYS A 174 -6.49 11.50 -3.37
N PHE A 175 -6.31 10.24 -3.72
CA PHE A 175 -5.13 9.76 -4.45
C PHE A 175 -5.54 8.54 -5.30
N TYR A 176 -4.61 8.02 -6.10
CA TYR A 176 -4.87 6.92 -7.03
C TYR A 176 -3.75 5.90 -7.01
N VAL A 177 -4.05 4.69 -7.44
CA VAL A 177 -3.02 3.67 -7.72
C VAL A 177 -2.37 3.98 -9.07
N ASP A 178 -1.05 3.95 -9.09
CA ASP A 178 -0.25 4.10 -10.30
C ASP A 178 -0.17 2.77 -11.06
N HIS A 179 -1.04 2.64 -12.05
CA HIS A 179 -1.05 1.50 -12.98
C HIS A 179 -0.16 1.72 -14.22
N SER A 180 0.62 2.80 -14.28
CA SER A 180 1.41 3.13 -15.47
C SER A 180 2.60 2.20 -15.69
N GLY A 181 3.04 1.51 -14.63
CA GLY A 181 4.25 0.68 -14.64
C GLY A 181 5.54 1.48 -14.84
N LYS A 182 5.47 2.82 -14.81
CA LYS A 182 6.65 3.67 -14.94
C LYS A 182 7.56 3.47 -13.73
N PRO A 183 8.88 3.29 -13.93
CA PRO A 183 9.79 3.17 -12.82
C PRO A 183 9.80 4.48 -12.02
N LEU A 184 9.87 4.35 -10.70
CA LEU A 184 10.13 5.48 -9.80
C LEU A 184 11.44 6.18 -10.20
N PRO A 185 11.55 7.52 -10.05
CA PRO A 185 12.72 8.28 -10.46
C PRO A 185 13.91 8.00 -9.55
N LYS A 186 15.12 8.21 -10.08
CA LYS A 186 16.37 8.13 -9.33
C LYS A 186 16.65 9.43 -8.57
N VAL A 187 17.50 9.35 -7.53
CA VAL A 187 17.87 10.53 -6.74
C VAL A 187 18.50 11.63 -7.58
N LYS A 188 19.42 11.30 -8.51
CA LYS A 188 20.01 12.31 -9.40
C LYS A 188 19.01 13.02 -10.34
N GLU A 189 17.87 12.40 -10.61
CA GLU A 189 16.86 12.90 -11.57
C GLU A 189 15.86 13.82 -10.88
N ALA A 190 15.43 13.46 -9.67
CA ALA A 190 14.31 14.13 -8.98
C ALA A 190 14.68 14.77 -7.64
N GLY A 191 15.89 14.51 -7.12
CA GLY A 191 16.33 14.94 -5.80
C GLY A 191 15.77 14.07 -4.67
N ILE A 192 16.42 14.15 -3.50
CA ILE A 192 16.09 13.37 -2.30
C ILE A 192 14.63 13.59 -1.85
N PRO A 193 14.10 14.83 -1.72
CA PRO A 193 12.76 15.02 -1.20
C PRO A 193 11.69 14.37 -2.06
N LYS A 194 11.78 14.53 -3.39
CA LYS A 194 10.82 13.92 -4.32
C LYS A 194 10.92 12.39 -4.29
N CYS A 195 12.14 11.85 -4.23
CA CYS A 195 12.35 10.41 -4.12
C CYS A 195 11.81 9.85 -2.80
N LEU A 196 12.09 10.48 -1.64
CA LEU A 196 11.55 10.07 -0.35
C LEU A 196 10.02 10.07 -0.35
N THR A 197 9.38 11.06 -0.96
CA THR A 197 7.92 11.09 -1.10
C THR A 197 7.43 9.93 -1.96
N LEU A 198 7.89 9.84 -3.21
CA LEU A 198 7.37 8.86 -4.17
C LEU A 198 7.70 7.41 -3.77
N TRP A 199 8.91 7.17 -3.25
CA TRP A 199 9.32 5.83 -2.83
C TRP A 199 8.64 5.39 -1.53
N ARG A 200 7.95 6.28 -0.81
CA ARG A 200 7.15 5.90 0.37
C ARG A 200 5.67 5.78 0.05
N MET A 201 5.17 6.46 -0.98
CA MET A 201 3.77 6.45 -1.41
C MET A 201 3.33 5.09 -1.97
N ALA A 202 3.13 4.12 -1.09
CA ALA A 202 2.75 2.75 -1.43
C ALA A 202 2.25 2.01 -0.19
N ASP A 203 1.79 0.78 -0.40
CA ASP A 203 1.54 -0.17 0.65
C ASP A 203 2.40 -1.44 0.54
N SER A 204 2.39 -2.21 1.63
CA SER A 204 2.96 -3.55 1.67
C SER A 204 2.22 -4.41 2.69
N TYR A 205 1.98 -5.66 2.33
CA TYR A 205 1.28 -6.65 3.15
C TYR A 205 2.07 -7.95 3.27
N HIS A 206 2.34 -8.34 4.52
CA HIS A 206 2.99 -9.60 4.86
C HIS A 206 2.28 -10.24 6.05
N ALA A 207 1.94 -11.53 5.93
CA ALA A 207 1.33 -12.29 7.01
C ALA A 207 1.89 -13.71 7.03
N SER A 208 2.57 -14.05 8.13
CA SER A 208 3.18 -15.36 8.39
C SER A 208 2.93 -15.76 9.84
N THR A 209 3.35 -16.98 10.20
CA THR A 209 3.21 -17.51 11.56
C THR A 209 4.04 -16.74 12.59
N ASP A 210 5.11 -16.07 12.17
CA ASP A 210 6.02 -15.31 13.06
C ASP A 210 5.70 -13.82 13.15
N ARG A 211 4.98 -13.26 12.17
CA ARG A 211 4.61 -11.84 12.14
C ARG A 211 3.51 -11.54 11.15
N PHE A 212 2.78 -10.48 11.46
CA PHE A 212 1.90 -9.77 10.54
C PHE A 212 2.39 -8.33 10.42
N ASN A 213 2.45 -7.82 9.19
CA ASN A 213 2.79 -6.43 8.92
C ASN A 213 1.98 -5.92 7.73
N PHE A 214 1.30 -4.81 7.95
CA PHE A 214 0.76 -3.97 6.92
C PHE A 214 1.29 -2.55 7.11
N TYR A 215 1.83 -1.98 6.05
CA TYR A 215 2.27 -0.59 6.00
C TYR A 215 1.59 0.08 4.82
N LEU A 216 1.15 1.32 5.01
CA LEU A 216 0.63 2.16 3.95
C LEU A 216 1.09 3.59 4.21
N CYS A 217 1.59 4.27 3.18
CA CYS A 217 1.88 5.69 3.28
C CYS A 217 1.23 6.44 2.10
N THR A 218 0.45 7.48 2.42
CA THR A 218 -0.21 8.35 1.42
C THR A 218 0.70 9.48 0.93
N GLY A 219 1.95 9.50 1.39
CA GLY A 219 2.89 10.60 1.17
C GLY A 219 2.85 11.66 2.27
N LYS A 220 1.71 11.83 2.94
CA LYS A 220 1.56 12.70 4.12
C LYS A 220 1.49 11.92 5.42
N THR A 221 0.83 10.77 5.39
CA THR A 221 0.49 10.01 6.58
C THR A 221 0.98 8.59 6.42
N GLU A 222 1.61 8.06 7.46
CA GLU A 222 2.04 6.68 7.54
C GLU A 222 1.12 5.92 8.48
N TYR A 223 0.61 4.79 7.99
CA TYR A 223 -0.29 3.88 8.66
C TYR A 223 0.43 2.55 8.83
N VAL A 224 0.48 2.05 10.06
CA VAL A 224 1.18 0.81 10.42
C VAL A 224 0.25 -0.10 11.19
N PHE A 225 0.09 -1.35 10.75
CA PHE A 225 -0.52 -2.41 11.51
C PHE A 225 0.43 -3.61 11.57
N SER A 226 1.14 -3.72 12.69
CA SER A 226 2.14 -4.75 12.92
C SER A 226 1.81 -5.55 14.17
N VAL A 227 1.86 -6.87 14.05
CA VAL A 227 1.68 -7.81 15.16
C VAL A 227 2.79 -8.85 15.07
N LYS A 228 3.58 -8.95 16.14
CA LYS A 228 4.38 -10.13 16.41
C LYS A 228 3.61 -10.99 17.43
N PRO A 229 3.32 -12.26 17.12
CA PRO A 229 2.59 -13.14 18.03
C PRO A 229 3.21 -13.23 19.43
N GLN A 230 2.42 -13.80 20.35
CA GLN A 230 2.70 -13.83 21.79
C GLN A 230 2.80 -12.43 22.43
N ASP A 231 2.17 -11.43 21.82
CA ASP A 231 2.09 -10.06 22.35
C ASP A 231 3.45 -9.37 22.56
N THR A 232 4.51 -9.92 21.94
CA THR A 232 5.89 -9.46 22.17
C THR A 232 6.16 -8.09 21.55
N ASN A 233 5.49 -7.78 20.45
CA ASN A 233 5.57 -6.48 19.77
C ASN A 233 4.33 -6.25 18.88
N ILE A 234 3.37 -5.49 19.37
CA ILE A 234 2.22 -5.02 18.60
C ILE A 234 2.34 -3.51 18.45
N TYR A 235 2.24 -3.05 17.21
CA TYR A 235 2.21 -1.64 16.88
C TYR A 235 1.17 -1.37 15.81
N CYS A 236 0.08 -0.75 16.22
CA CYS A 236 -0.86 -0.10 15.33
C CYS A 236 -0.70 1.41 15.47
N GLY A 237 -0.48 2.14 14.39
CA GLY A 237 -0.11 3.55 14.47
C GLY A 237 -0.43 4.34 13.23
N ALA A 238 -0.79 5.60 13.46
CA ALA A 238 -1.07 6.56 12.40
C ALA A 238 -0.38 7.88 12.74
N SER A 239 0.57 8.30 11.89
CA SER A 239 1.38 9.50 12.13
C SER A 239 1.64 10.29 10.86
N TYR A 240 1.66 11.60 10.98
CA TYR A 240 2.06 12.48 9.88
C TYR A 240 3.56 12.39 9.68
N ASN A 241 3.95 12.16 8.44
CA ASN A 241 5.33 12.03 8.02
C ASN A 241 5.57 12.95 6.83
N ILE A 242 6.14 14.11 7.12
CA ILE A 242 6.34 15.17 6.14
C ILE A 242 7.79 15.15 5.69
N VAL A 243 7.99 15.07 4.38
CA VAL A 243 9.32 15.15 3.79
C VAL A 243 9.77 16.61 3.76
N PHE A 244 11.03 16.85 4.09
CA PHE A 244 11.70 18.14 3.96
C PHE A 244 13.07 17.94 3.31
N ASP A 245 13.81 19.03 3.08
CA ASP A 245 15.01 19.07 2.23
C ASP A 245 16.03 17.95 2.50
N ILE A 246 16.25 17.62 3.78
CA ILE A 246 17.27 16.67 4.21
C ILE A 246 16.73 15.45 4.95
N GLY A 247 15.42 15.19 4.92
CA GLY A 247 14.87 14.06 5.67
C GLY A 247 13.35 13.97 5.75
N VAL A 248 12.90 13.25 6.77
CA VAL A 248 11.48 13.08 7.10
C VAL A 248 11.25 13.52 8.54
N PHE A 249 10.24 14.37 8.72
CA PHE A 249 9.73 14.72 10.04
C PHE A 249 8.49 13.88 10.34
N SER A 250 8.57 13.06 11.37
CA SER A 250 7.45 12.29 11.91
C SER A 250 6.88 13.03 13.12
N GLY A 251 5.66 13.54 13.00
CA GLY A 251 4.97 14.30 14.05
C GLY A 251 3.47 14.00 14.10
N GLY A 252 2.81 14.48 15.15
CA GLY A 252 1.34 14.45 15.24
C GLY A 252 0.74 13.03 15.14
N GLN A 253 1.26 12.07 15.91
CA GLN A 253 0.61 10.76 16.01
C GLN A 253 -0.77 10.91 16.65
N TYR A 254 -1.81 10.60 15.89
CA TYR A 254 -3.21 10.72 16.33
C TYR A 254 -3.86 9.38 16.62
N PHE A 255 -3.21 8.26 16.30
CA PHE A 255 -3.66 6.94 16.72
C PHE A 255 -2.46 6.06 17.09
N ARG A 256 -2.60 5.31 18.18
CA ARG A 256 -1.58 4.38 18.67
C ARG A 256 -2.18 3.27 19.51
N ILE A 257 -1.83 2.04 19.19
CA ILE A 257 -1.84 0.88 20.09
C ILE A 257 -0.41 0.34 20.07
N ARG A 258 0.33 0.47 21.17
CA ARG A 258 1.70 -0.08 21.26
C ARG A 258 1.87 -0.94 22.50
N ASN A 259 1.92 -2.25 22.28
CA ASN A 259 2.27 -3.24 23.29
C ASN A 259 3.66 -3.80 22.94
N TYR A 260 4.62 -3.62 23.83
CA TYR A 260 5.98 -4.14 23.64
C TYR A 260 6.43 -4.83 24.91
N LYS A 261 6.96 -6.05 24.75
CA LYS A 261 7.27 -6.98 25.86
C LYS A 261 6.04 -7.26 26.73
N ASP A 262 5.94 -6.56 27.85
CA ASP A 262 4.95 -6.71 28.91
C ASP A 262 4.36 -5.34 29.30
N ASN A 263 4.32 -4.42 28.34
CA ASN A 263 3.94 -3.02 28.50
C ASN A 263 4.86 -2.19 29.42
N ARG A 264 6.00 -2.72 29.90
CA ARG A 264 6.88 -1.99 30.83
C ARG A 264 7.74 -0.90 30.18
N GLU A 265 7.90 -0.92 28.86
CA GLU A 265 8.68 0.13 28.19
C GLU A 265 7.96 1.48 28.27
N LYS A 266 8.70 2.55 28.58
CA LYS A 266 8.17 3.93 28.70
C LYS A 266 7.47 4.47 27.44
N TYR A 267 7.70 3.83 26.31
CA TYR A 267 7.10 4.18 25.02
C TYR A 267 5.86 3.33 24.69
N CYS A 268 5.46 2.38 25.52
CA CYS A 268 4.16 1.73 25.41
C CYS A 268 3.09 2.79 25.73
N ARG A 269 2.29 3.13 24.72
CA ARG A 269 1.25 4.17 24.80
C ARG A 269 0.08 3.75 23.93
N PHE A 270 -1.11 4.13 24.38
CA PHE A 270 -2.38 3.83 23.75
C PHE A 270 -3.18 5.12 23.70
N SER A 271 -3.53 5.58 22.50
CA SER A 271 -4.16 6.89 22.33
C SER A 271 -4.87 7.00 21.00
N CYS A 272 -5.96 7.74 20.97
CA CYS A 272 -6.66 8.12 19.75
C CYS A 272 -7.18 9.56 19.84
N ASP A 273 -6.94 10.35 18.81
CA ASP A 273 -7.45 11.70 18.64
C ASP A 273 -7.78 11.97 17.15
N PHE A 274 -8.94 11.49 16.72
CA PHE A 274 -9.44 11.75 15.36
C PHE A 274 -9.94 13.19 15.16
N SER A 275 -9.87 14.05 16.17
CA SER A 275 -10.14 15.48 16.00
C SER A 275 -8.90 16.25 15.53
N TYR A 276 -7.70 15.74 15.82
CA TYR A 276 -6.45 16.35 15.42
C TYR A 276 -6.24 16.27 13.90
N GLU A 277 -5.91 17.39 13.26
CA GLU A 277 -5.52 17.47 11.86
C GLU A 277 -4.21 18.25 11.73
N ALA A 278 -3.19 17.62 11.16
CA ALA A 278 -1.94 18.30 10.82
C ALA A 278 -2.12 19.20 9.59
N LYS A 279 -2.69 20.39 9.78
CA LYS A 279 -2.85 21.36 8.69
C LYS A 279 -1.52 22.01 8.35
N HIS A 280 -0.80 22.53 9.34
CA HIS A 280 0.53 23.12 9.18
C HIS A 280 1.45 22.67 10.32
N ILE A 281 2.33 21.71 10.04
CA ILE A 281 3.42 21.33 10.93
C ILE A 281 4.65 22.11 10.50
N GLU A 282 5.05 23.07 11.33
CA GLU A 282 6.34 23.73 11.19
C GLU A 282 7.44 22.74 11.58
N ILE A 283 8.33 22.43 10.63
CA ILE A 283 9.46 21.54 10.84
C ILE A 283 10.64 22.43 11.27
N PRO A 284 11.25 22.18 12.45
CA PRO A 284 12.39 22.94 12.94
C PRO A 284 13.67 22.53 12.20
N THR A 285 13.72 22.86 10.91
CA THR A 285 14.80 22.49 9.99
C THR A 285 16.16 23.04 10.44
N GLU A 286 16.18 24.17 11.12
CA GLU A 286 17.36 24.80 11.72
C GLU A 286 17.99 23.97 12.85
N GLN A 287 17.23 23.06 13.46
CA GLN A 287 17.70 22.12 14.50
C GLN A 287 18.11 20.77 13.91
N CYS A 288 17.98 20.59 12.60
CA CYS A 288 18.25 19.32 11.92
C CYS A 288 19.65 19.31 11.32
N GLU A 289 20.38 18.23 11.55
CA GLU A 289 21.69 17.99 10.94
C GLU A 289 21.68 16.67 10.19
N LEU A 290 22.41 16.58 9.06
CA LEU A 290 22.54 15.34 8.28
C LEU A 290 23.08 14.19 9.14
N GLY A 291 22.54 12.99 8.92
CA GLY A 291 22.91 11.78 9.64
C GLY A 291 22.58 11.79 11.13
N LYS A 292 21.66 12.64 11.59
CA LYS A 292 21.20 12.69 12.98
C LYS A 292 19.68 12.52 13.08
N CYS A 293 19.24 12.01 14.22
CA CYS A 293 17.83 12.06 14.62
C CYS A 293 17.65 13.23 15.60
N THR A 294 16.91 14.26 15.22
CA THR A 294 16.58 15.40 16.10
C THR A 294 15.22 15.15 16.74
N MET A 295 15.16 15.20 18.06
CA MET A 295 13.90 15.11 18.81
C MET A 295 13.47 16.51 19.24
N THR A 296 12.23 16.86 18.94
CA THR A 296 11.62 18.13 19.33
C THR A 296 10.34 17.87 20.13
N ASP A 297 9.75 18.94 20.65
CA ASP A 297 8.44 18.93 21.31
C ASP A 297 7.31 18.47 20.37
N ARG A 298 7.46 18.69 19.06
CA ARG A 298 6.44 18.37 18.05
C ARG A 298 6.64 17.05 17.32
N GLY A 299 7.80 16.42 17.43
CA GLY A 299 8.09 15.17 16.72
C GLY A 299 9.56 14.80 16.62
N LEU A 300 9.86 13.94 15.66
CA LEU A 300 11.19 13.43 15.38
C LEU A 300 11.56 13.76 13.93
N ALA A 301 12.74 14.33 13.72
CA ALA A 301 13.33 14.49 12.39
C ALA A 301 14.37 13.40 12.17
N TRP A 302 14.16 12.54 11.17
CA TRP A 302 15.14 11.57 10.71
C TRP A 302 15.80 12.12 9.44
N THR A 303 17.08 12.46 9.52
CA THR A 303 17.79 13.07 8.40
C THR A 303 18.61 12.05 7.61
N VAL A 304 18.91 12.40 6.36
CA VAL A 304 19.68 11.56 5.45
C VAL A 304 21.07 11.33 6.02
N LYS A 305 21.40 10.05 6.21
CA LYS A 305 22.73 9.58 6.60
C LYS A 305 23.61 9.30 5.39
N ARG A 306 23.02 8.70 4.35
CA ARG A 306 23.67 8.37 3.07
C ARG A 306 22.60 8.07 2.02
N TYR A 307 22.96 8.18 0.74
CA TYR A 307 22.09 7.82 -0.36
C TYR A 307 22.88 7.38 -1.60
N THR A 308 22.17 6.70 -2.51
CA THR A 308 22.57 6.38 -3.89
C THR A 308 21.41 6.75 -4.82
N ASP A 309 21.51 6.48 -6.13
CA ASP A 309 20.40 6.65 -7.06
C ASP A 309 19.15 5.80 -6.71
N ASP A 310 19.34 4.69 -5.99
CA ASP A 310 18.31 3.66 -5.77
C ASP A 310 18.00 3.39 -4.27
N GLU A 311 18.74 4.00 -3.34
CA GLU A 311 18.55 3.83 -1.89
C GLU A 311 18.78 5.15 -1.14
N ILE A 312 17.90 5.49 -0.21
CA ILE A 312 18.07 6.59 0.75
C ILE A 312 18.01 5.99 2.15
N VAL A 313 18.99 6.31 3.00
CA VAL A 313 19.03 5.86 4.39
C VAL A 313 18.94 7.06 5.32
N LEU A 314 17.92 7.05 6.18
CA LEU A 314 17.75 8.04 7.25
C LEU A 314 18.28 7.50 8.58
N GLN A 315 18.88 8.38 9.38
CA GLN A 315 19.25 8.05 10.75
C GLN A 315 18.03 8.15 11.67
N GLY A 316 17.64 7.00 12.25
CA GLY A 316 16.59 6.90 13.25
C GLY A 316 17.09 7.18 14.67
N CYS A 317 16.23 6.94 15.65
CA CYS A 317 16.59 7.08 17.07
C CYS A 317 17.66 6.06 17.46
N GLY A 318 18.66 6.46 18.26
CA GLY A 318 19.74 5.57 18.69
C GLY A 318 20.53 5.04 17.49
N SER A 319 20.60 3.72 17.33
CA SER A 319 21.30 3.04 16.24
C SER A 319 20.41 2.67 15.05
N ASP A 320 19.12 3.03 15.08
CA ASP A 320 18.16 2.61 14.04
C ASP A 320 18.47 3.28 12.69
N GLU A 321 18.28 2.54 11.60
CA GLU A 321 18.38 3.05 10.23
C GLU A 321 17.10 2.74 9.46
N TYR A 322 16.49 3.76 8.87
CA TYR A 322 15.34 3.61 7.98
C TYR A 322 15.82 3.65 6.53
N LYS A 323 15.60 2.57 5.79
CA LYS A 323 16.08 2.40 4.41
C LYS A 323 14.89 2.42 3.47
N TYR A 324 14.93 3.29 2.49
CA TYR A 324 13.93 3.39 1.43
C TYR A 324 14.60 3.09 0.11
N ARG A 325 14.12 2.06 -0.61
CA ARG A 325 14.66 1.71 -1.92
C ARG A 325 13.65 1.96 -3.01
N ARG A 326 14.17 2.44 -4.14
CA ARG A 326 13.39 2.67 -5.35
C ARG A 326 12.70 1.41 -5.86
N LEU A 327 13.33 0.26 -5.63
CA LEU A 327 12.91 -1.05 -6.14
C LEU A 327 12.30 -1.96 -5.06
N ASP A 328 11.98 -1.43 -3.88
CA ASP A 328 11.29 -2.21 -2.86
C ASP A 328 9.94 -2.72 -3.40
N ARG A 329 9.62 -3.98 -3.09
CA ARG A 329 8.36 -4.62 -3.48
C ARG A 329 7.18 -3.96 -2.77
N ARG A 330 6.15 -3.62 -3.53
CA ARG A 330 4.90 -2.99 -3.07
C ARG A 330 3.71 -3.82 -3.55
N ASP A 331 2.59 -3.79 -2.84
CA ASP A 331 1.36 -4.40 -3.36
C ASP A 331 0.57 -3.42 -4.24
N GLU A 332 0.58 -2.14 -3.88
CA GLU A 332 0.09 -0.99 -4.65
C GLU A 332 1.06 0.20 -4.52
N GLN A 333 1.27 0.94 -5.62
CA GLN A 333 2.01 2.21 -5.65
C GLN A 333 1.02 3.36 -5.88
N PHE A 334 1.22 4.51 -5.24
CA PHE A 334 0.27 5.61 -5.30
C PHE A 334 0.82 6.86 -5.99
N VAL A 335 -0.09 7.62 -6.57
CA VAL A 335 0.12 8.97 -7.10
C VAL A 335 -0.94 9.92 -6.57
N LEU A 336 -0.57 11.19 -6.41
CA LEU A 336 -1.52 12.23 -6.04
C LEU A 336 -2.53 12.43 -7.17
N GLY A 337 -3.78 12.74 -6.81
CA GLY A 337 -4.73 13.22 -7.80
C GLY A 337 -4.39 14.63 -8.27
N GLU A 338 -4.57 14.88 -9.57
CA GLU A 338 -4.55 16.23 -10.14
C GLU A 338 -5.62 17.14 -9.54
#